data_AF-A0A7L4ZE67-F1
#
_entry.id   AF-A0A7L4ZE67-F1
#
_cell.length_a   1.000
_cell.length_b   1.000
_cell.length_c   1.000
_cell.angle_alpha   90.00
_cell.angle_beta   90.00
_cell.angle_gamma   90.00
#
_symmetry.space_group_name_H-M   'P 1'
#
loop_
_entity.id
_entity.type
_entity.pdbx_description
1 polymer ?
#
loop_
_entity_poly.entity_id
_entity_poly.type
_entity_poly.pdbx_seq_one_letter_code
_entity_poly.pdbx_strand_id
1 'polypeptide(L)'
;MMKNILYIGIACLLFFSCKTEQKSAKKVAGVISEKAMVVSAREEVSNIGNLILQKGGNAFDAMVATELALAVAYPYAGSLGGGGFMVYRLEDGTIGSLDYREKAPFAATKNMYIDSITKEIIPDKSTLGAMAVGIPGNIAGIFAAHEKFGKLPMSEILKPVIALAEKGVIVTKKQQERLEKYREEFLKVNDAEFFLAKAWKANDTIKRIQLAKTLKRIQLNGRDEFYKGETAQILVDFMQKSGGIMTLEDLANYEAKWRTPITFTYDDLRVISMAPPSSGGICLAEIMKAIEPYDLDKFGHNTTKSIQLITEAERRAYADRSFFLGDPDFVEIPTETLLSESYIRERMQSFSFEKATPSSEVSHGTIEIVESDETTHYSIVDQFGNAISVTTTINGAYGSKLFCEELGFFLNNEMDDFSSKPGEPNMFGLIGAEANNIAPEKRMLSSMTPTILEKNGKLYMVVGTPGGSTIITSVLQTILNVHEYDMGMQEAINQPRFHHQWLPDVIKMEPIGFSDELHAELTKLGYTIDATNSPVIGKVEGILVLPDGKLEGGADPRGDDKAVGF
;
A
#
# COMPACT_ATOMS: atom_id res chain seq x y z
N MET A 1 -52.10 -9.49 69.22
CA MET A 1 -50.64 -9.33 69.01
C MET A 1 -50.17 -10.45 68.10
N MET A 2 -49.89 -10.16 66.83
CA MET A 2 -49.06 -10.94 65.88
C MET A 2 -49.30 -10.36 64.48
N LYS A 3 -48.90 -9.10 64.31
CA LYS A 3 -48.75 -8.40 63.03
C LYS A 3 -47.55 -7.50 63.26
N ASN A 4 -46.34 -7.99 62.99
CA ASN A 4 -45.09 -7.23 62.84
C ASN A 4 -43.89 -8.14 62.50
N ILE A 5 -44.09 -9.22 61.73
CA ILE A 5 -43.00 -10.05 61.17
C ILE A 5 -43.31 -10.36 59.70
N LEU A 6 -43.66 -9.34 58.92
CA LEU A 6 -43.88 -9.48 57.48
C LEU A 6 -43.46 -8.23 56.68
N TYR A 7 -42.45 -7.49 57.16
CA TYR A 7 -41.93 -6.32 56.46
C TYR A 7 -40.39 -6.24 56.40
N ILE A 8 -39.67 -7.30 56.81
CA ILE A 8 -38.20 -7.36 56.72
C ILE A 8 -37.71 -8.37 55.67
N GLY A 9 -38.61 -9.15 55.06
CA GLY A 9 -38.27 -10.12 53.99
C GLY A 9 -38.38 -9.62 52.55
N ILE A 10 -38.91 -8.40 52.32
CA ILE A 10 -39.17 -7.86 50.96
C ILE A 10 -38.28 -6.65 50.63
N ALA A 11 -37.42 -6.20 51.56
CA ALA A 11 -36.47 -5.10 51.31
C ALA A 11 -35.09 -5.55 50.79
N CYS A 12 -34.80 -6.86 50.73
CA CYS A 12 -33.51 -7.40 50.25
C CYS A 12 -33.55 -7.95 48.81
N LEU A 13 -34.67 -7.85 48.10
CA LEU A 13 -34.81 -8.36 46.72
C LEU A 13 -34.90 -7.25 45.65
N LEU A 14 -34.61 -6.00 45.99
CA LEU A 14 -34.66 -4.87 45.04
C LEU A 14 -33.29 -4.23 44.73
N PHE A 15 -32.17 -4.85 45.14
CA PHE A 15 -30.81 -4.31 44.91
C PHE A 15 -29.94 -5.08 43.90
N PHE A 16 -30.49 -6.02 43.13
CA PHE A 16 -29.72 -6.78 42.12
C PHE A 16 -30.34 -6.76 40.71
N SER A 17 -30.75 -5.59 40.23
CA SER A 17 -31.05 -5.44 38.80
C SER A 17 -30.76 -4.04 38.26
N CYS A 18 -29.58 -3.50 38.59
CA CYS A 18 -28.91 -2.58 37.66
C CYS A 18 -28.02 -3.42 36.75
N LYS A 19 -28.63 -4.10 35.76
CA LYS A 19 -27.89 -4.41 34.54
C LYS A 19 -27.58 -3.06 33.92
N THR A 20 -26.34 -2.60 34.09
CA THR A 20 -25.78 -1.59 33.21
C THR A 20 -25.90 -2.19 31.81
N GLU A 21 -26.91 -1.77 31.03
CA GLU A 21 -26.84 -1.90 29.59
C GLU A 21 -25.56 -1.15 29.20
N GLN A 22 -24.48 -1.90 28.99
CA GLN A 22 -23.42 -1.47 28.09
C GLN A 22 -24.18 -1.16 26.81
N LYS A 23 -24.46 0.12 26.55
CA LYS A 23 -24.78 0.59 25.21
C LYS A 23 -23.65 0.05 24.36
N SER A 24 -23.91 -1.00 23.58
CA SER A 24 -22.91 -1.44 22.60
C SER A 24 -22.60 -0.18 21.81
N ALA A 25 -21.32 0.19 21.77
CA ALA A 25 -20.90 1.28 20.91
C ALA A 25 -21.49 0.97 19.53
N LYS A 26 -22.20 1.94 18.95
CA LYS A 26 -22.82 1.74 17.64
C LYS A 26 -21.68 1.41 16.67
N LYS A 27 -21.63 0.17 16.15
CA LYS A 27 -20.58 -0.27 15.22
C LYS A 27 -20.46 0.79 14.10
N VAL A 28 -19.25 1.25 13.84
CA VAL A 28 -18.99 2.27 12.82
C VAL A 28 -19.07 1.58 11.47
N ALA A 29 -20.19 1.75 10.76
CA ALA A 29 -20.40 1.15 9.45
C ALA A 29 -19.86 2.06 8.34
N GLY A 30 -19.18 1.47 7.37
CA GLY A 30 -18.75 2.09 6.12
C GLY A 30 -19.89 2.31 5.15
N VAL A 31 -19.55 2.69 3.91
CA VAL A 31 -20.53 2.80 2.82
C VAL A 31 -20.97 1.38 2.44
N ILE A 32 -22.28 1.12 2.40
CA ILE A 32 -22.82 -0.16 1.98
C ILE A 32 -23.41 -0.05 0.57
N SER A 33 -23.06 -0.96 -0.32
CA SER A 33 -23.65 -1.11 -1.65
C SER A 33 -24.06 -2.55 -1.95
N GLU A 34 -24.89 -2.74 -2.97
CA GLU A 34 -25.44 -4.06 -3.29
C GLU A 34 -24.69 -4.75 -4.42
N LYS A 35 -24.18 -4.00 -5.41
CA LYS A 35 -23.65 -4.58 -6.65
C LYS A 35 -22.16 -4.40 -6.79
N ALA A 36 -21.66 -3.21 -6.50
CA ALA A 36 -20.27 -2.88 -6.75
C ALA A 36 -19.75 -1.85 -5.76
N MET A 37 -18.45 -1.85 -5.53
CA MET A 37 -17.76 -0.93 -4.64
C MET A 37 -16.39 -0.57 -5.22
N VAL A 38 -16.05 0.71 -5.18
CA VAL A 38 -14.73 1.26 -5.48
C VAL A 38 -14.28 2.08 -4.27
N VAL A 39 -13.08 1.80 -3.77
CA VAL A 39 -12.48 2.54 -2.66
C VAL A 39 -11.10 3.01 -3.08
N SER A 40 -10.83 4.31 -2.94
CA SER A 40 -9.56 4.94 -3.34
C SER A 40 -9.32 6.25 -2.61
N ALA A 41 -8.10 6.79 -2.74
CA ALA A 41 -7.62 7.97 -2.01
C ALA A 41 -8.35 9.30 -2.31
N ARG A 42 -9.31 9.33 -3.23
CA ARG A 42 -10.05 10.53 -3.64
C ARG A 42 -11.49 10.22 -4.05
N GLU A 43 -12.43 11.05 -3.63
CA GLU A 43 -13.85 10.92 -3.99
C GLU A 43 -14.10 10.97 -5.50
N GLU A 44 -13.50 11.92 -6.22
CA GLU A 44 -13.64 12.05 -7.67
C GLU A 44 -13.09 10.84 -8.42
N VAL A 45 -12.08 10.16 -7.85
CA VAL A 45 -11.48 8.95 -8.41
C VAL A 45 -12.41 7.76 -8.23
N SER A 46 -12.87 7.51 -6.99
CA SER A 46 -13.82 6.43 -6.70
C SER A 46 -15.11 6.57 -7.51
N ASN A 47 -15.59 7.80 -7.69
CA ASN A 47 -16.73 8.10 -8.55
C ASN A 47 -16.48 7.74 -10.02
N ILE A 48 -15.28 7.99 -10.56
CA ILE A 48 -14.93 7.64 -11.95
C ILE A 48 -14.88 6.12 -12.12
N GLY A 49 -14.22 5.39 -11.22
CA GLY A 49 -14.22 3.93 -11.24
C GLY A 49 -15.64 3.37 -11.19
N ASN A 50 -16.46 3.87 -10.27
CA ASN A 50 -17.85 3.48 -10.12
C ASN A 50 -18.71 3.81 -11.36
N LEU A 51 -18.46 4.95 -12.01
CA LEU A 51 -19.13 5.33 -13.26
C LEU A 51 -18.86 4.32 -14.39
N ILE A 52 -17.63 3.78 -14.47
CA ILE A 52 -17.28 2.76 -15.45
C ILE A 52 -18.02 1.44 -15.18
N LEU A 53 -18.14 1.04 -13.91
CA LEU A 53 -18.94 -0.12 -13.51
C LEU A 53 -20.42 0.07 -13.87
N GLN A 54 -20.99 1.25 -13.60
CA GLN A 54 -22.38 1.60 -13.97
C GLN A 54 -22.63 1.61 -15.48
N LYS A 55 -21.59 1.87 -16.29
CA LYS A 55 -21.63 1.78 -17.76
C LYS A 55 -21.58 0.34 -18.29
N GLY A 56 -21.52 -0.66 -17.41
CA GLY A 56 -21.44 -2.08 -17.76
C GLY A 56 -20.02 -2.62 -17.87
N GLY A 57 -19.01 -1.82 -17.50
CA GLY A 57 -17.63 -2.30 -17.37
C GLY A 57 -17.46 -3.23 -16.17
N ASN A 58 -16.37 -3.98 -16.16
CA ASN A 58 -15.98 -4.83 -15.05
C ASN A 58 -14.88 -4.20 -14.18
N ALA A 59 -14.41 -4.92 -13.18
CA ALA A 59 -13.37 -4.47 -12.25
C ALA A 59 -12.08 -4.02 -12.98
N PHE A 60 -11.73 -4.67 -14.10
CA PHE A 60 -10.53 -4.33 -14.89
C PHE A 60 -10.73 -3.08 -15.75
N ASP A 61 -11.94 -2.83 -16.27
CA ASP A 61 -12.25 -1.54 -16.90
C ASP A 61 -12.19 -0.40 -15.87
N ALA A 62 -12.75 -0.64 -14.67
CA ALA A 62 -12.73 0.32 -13.58
C ALA A 62 -11.31 0.55 -13.02
N MET A 63 -10.43 -0.46 -13.05
CA MET A 63 -9.00 -0.35 -12.73
C MET A 63 -8.35 0.75 -13.57
N VAL A 64 -8.47 0.65 -14.91
CA VAL A 64 -7.87 1.59 -15.85
C VAL A 64 -8.31 3.03 -15.56
N ALA A 65 -9.62 3.23 -15.35
CA ALA A 65 -10.15 4.57 -15.07
C ALA A 65 -9.71 5.10 -13.70
N THR A 66 -9.71 4.25 -12.68
CA THR A 66 -9.30 4.58 -11.31
C THR A 66 -7.82 4.98 -11.26
N GLU A 67 -6.95 4.16 -11.86
CA GLU A 67 -5.50 4.41 -11.87
C GLU A 67 -5.12 5.69 -12.61
N LEU A 68 -5.71 5.92 -13.79
CA LEU A 68 -5.44 7.14 -14.55
C LEU A 68 -6.09 8.37 -13.89
N ALA A 69 -7.22 8.22 -13.20
CA ALA A 69 -7.82 9.31 -12.43
C ALA A 69 -6.97 9.69 -11.19
N LEU A 70 -6.32 8.72 -10.54
CA LEU A 70 -5.35 8.99 -9.47
C LEU A 70 -4.17 9.83 -9.99
N ALA A 71 -3.67 9.57 -11.19
CA ALA A 71 -2.62 10.41 -11.80
C ALA A 71 -3.05 11.88 -12.01
N VAL A 72 -4.35 12.14 -12.13
CA VAL A 72 -4.91 13.49 -12.29
C VAL A 72 -5.16 14.16 -10.93
N ALA A 73 -5.82 13.45 -10.01
CA ALA A 73 -6.34 14.00 -8.75
C ALA A 73 -5.40 13.84 -7.55
N TYR A 74 -4.55 12.81 -7.57
CA TYR A 74 -3.67 12.45 -6.48
C TYR A 74 -2.21 12.24 -6.92
N PRO A 75 -1.57 13.25 -7.55
CA PRO A 75 -0.19 13.17 -8.04
C PRO A 75 0.87 13.01 -6.94
N TYR A 76 0.44 13.05 -5.67
CA TYR A 76 1.26 12.72 -4.53
C TYR A 76 1.80 11.29 -4.60
N ALA A 77 1.02 10.36 -5.14
CA ALA A 77 1.38 8.94 -5.23
C ALA A 77 0.94 8.27 -6.56
N GLY A 78 -0.07 8.80 -7.25
CA GLY A 78 -0.50 8.31 -8.57
C GLY A 78 0.19 9.07 -9.70
N SER A 79 0.72 8.36 -10.70
CA SER A 79 1.31 8.99 -11.90
C SER A 79 1.36 8.02 -13.07
N LEU A 80 1.44 8.53 -14.31
CA LEU A 80 1.83 7.70 -15.46
C LEU A 80 3.31 7.30 -15.40
N GLY A 81 4.13 8.06 -14.67
CA GLY A 81 5.56 7.84 -14.47
C GLY A 81 5.90 6.86 -13.34
N GLY A 82 4.95 6.04 -12.89
CA GLY A 82 5.13 5.07 -11.79
C GLY A 82 4.91 3.61 -12.21
N GLY A 83 4.69 2.76 -11.21
CA GLY A 83 4.46 1.33 -11.33
C GLY A 83 3.55 0.81 -10.22
N GLY A 84 3.36 -0.50 -10.17
CA GLY A 84 2.47 -1.10 -9.18
C GLY A 84 2.26 -2.60 -9.33
N PHE A 85 1.31 -3.08 -8.53
CA PHE A 85 0.90 -4.47 -8.48
C PHE A 85 -0.62 -4.60 -8.39
N MET A 86 -1.17 -5.55 -9.15
CA MET A 86 -2.56 -5.97 -9.05
C MET A 86 -2.63 -7.42 -8.59
N VAL A 87 -3.49 -7.72 -7.62
CA VAL A 87 -3.98 -9.07 -7.32
C VAL A 87 -5.46 -9.13 -7.68
N TYR A 88 -5.87 -10.19 -8.36
CA TYR A 88 -7.26 -10.36 -8.77
C TYR A 88 -7.83 -11.72 -8.38
N ARG A 89 -9.16 -11.73 -8.23
CA ARG A 89 -10.00 -12.92 -8.10
C ARG A 89 -11.22 -12.73 -9.00
N LEU A 90 -11.46 -13.67 -9.90
CA LEU A 90 -12.65 -13.70 -10.74
C LEU A 90 -13.83 -14.32 -10.00
N GLU A 91 -15.04 -14.13 -10.52
CA GLU A 91 -16.27 -14.71 -9.99
C GLU A 91 -16.15 -16.22 -9.73
N ASP A 92 -15.53 -16.94 -10.68
CA ASP A 92 -15.33 -18.39 -10.66
C ASP A 92 -14.24 -18.88 -9.68
N GLY A 93 -13.58 -17.96 -8.97
CA GLY A 93 -12.48 -18.25 -8.04
C GLY A 93 -11.11 -18.35 -8.70
N THR A 94 -10.99 -18.09 -10.01
CA THR A 94 -9.69 -17.94 -10.68
C THR A 94 -8.95 -16.75 -10.09
N ILE A 95 -7.68 -16.94 -9.77
CA ILE A 95 -6.82 -15.92 -9.17
C ILE A 95 -5.60 -15.65 -10.05
N GLY A 96 -5.02 -14.48 -9.87
CA GLY A 96 -3.70 -14.18 -10.40
C GLY A 96 -3.17 -12.84 -9.91
N SER A 97 -1.96 -12.51 -10.36
CA SER A 97 -1.37 -11.20 -10.07
C SER A 97 -0.61 -10.65 -11.27
N LEU A 98 -0.49 -9.33 -11.34
CA LEU A 98 0.22 -8.59 -12.39
C LEU A 98 1.25 -7.67 -11.74
N ASP A 99 2.49 -7.86 -12.16
CA ASP A 99 3.66 -7.06 -11.80
C ASP A 99 3.94 -6.06 -12.93
N TYR A 100 3.60 -4.80 -12.66
CA TYR A 100 3.96 -3.66 -13.50
C TYR A 100 4.85 -2.69 -12.72
N ARG A 101 5.72 -3.25 -11.88
CA ARG A 101 6.79 -2.54 -11.18
C ARG A 101 7.80 -1.99 -12.18
N GLU A 102 8.38 -0.85 -11.86
CA GLU A 102 9.43 -0.21 -12.62
C GLU A 102 10.65 -1.13 -12.79
N LYS A 103 11.39 -0.91 -13.87
CA LYS A 103 12.66 -1.60 -14.13
C LYS A 103 13.82 -0.63 -14.08
N ALA A 104 14.99 -1.10 -13.68
CA ALA A 104 16.23 -0.36 -13.89
C ALA A 104 16.52 -0.18 -15.39
N PRO A 105 16.91 1.02 -15.85
CA PRO A 105 17.40 1.22 -17.22
C PRO A 105 18.58 0.32 -17.58
N PHE A 106 18.79 0.04 -18.85
CA PHE A 106 19.90 -0.77 -19.38
C PHE A 106 21.26 -0.24 -18.94
N ALA A 107 21.39 1.08 -18.83
CA ALA A 107 22.62 1.75 -18.39
C ALA A 107 22.80 1.76 -16.85
N ALA A 108 21.86 1.21 -16.08
CA ALA A 108 21.99 1.13 -14.62
C ALA A 108 23.15 0.20 -14.23
N THR A 109 23.89 0.56 -13.18
CA THR A 109 25.01 -0.24 -12.69
C THR A 109 24.96 -0.36 -11.17
N LYS A 110 25.51 -1.45 -10.65
CA LYS A 110 25.55 -1.73 -9.20
C LYS A 110 26.02 -0.54 -8.35
N ASN A 111 27.00 0.23 -8.84
CA ASN A 111 27.64 1.29 -8.07
C ASN A 111 27.25 2.71 -8.54
N MET A 112 26.16 2.87 -9.30
CA MET A 112 25.79 4.17 -9.90
C MET A 112 25.51 5.28 -8.86
N TYR A 113 25.18 4.90 -7.62
CA TYR A 113 24.94 5.81 -6.49
C TYR A 113 26.09 5.89 -5.49
N ILE A 114 27.21 5.21 -5.74
CA ILE A 114 28.37 5.22 -4.84
C ILE A 114 29.42 6.19 -5.40
N ASP A 115 29.95 7.07 -4.55
CA ASP A 115 31.09 7.90 -4.90
C ASP A 115 32.34 7.02 -5.11
N SER A 116 32.96 7.16 -6.27
CA SER A 116 34.09 6.31 -6.66
C SER A 116 35.32 6.45 -5.75
N ILE A 117 35.46 7.58 -5.04
CA ILE A 117 36.59 7.92 -4.18
C ILE A 117 36.26 7.60 -2.73
N THR A 118 35.18 8.18 -2.17
CA THR A 118 34.85 8.03 -0.75
C THR A 118 34.24 6.68 -0.42
N LYS A 119 33.68 5.98 -1.43
CA LYS A 119 32.88 4.74 -1.27
C LYS A 119 31.59 4.92 -0.48
N GLU A 120 31.17 6.17 -0.28
CA GLU A 120 29.91 6.51 0.37
C GLU A 120 28.79 6.73 -0.65
N ILE A 121 27.54 6.63 -0.19
CA ILE A 121 26.36 6.93 -1.00
C ILE A 121 26.38 8.43 -1.36
N ILE A 122 26.11 8.75 -2.62
CA ILE A 122 25.97 10.11 -3.10
C ILE A 122 24.60 10.63 -2.65
N PRO A 123 24.52 11.67 -1.80
CA PRO A 123 23.25 12.19 -1.31
C PRO A 123 22.28 12.53 -2.44
N ASP A 124 21.00 12.23 -2.21
CA ASP A 124 19.85 12.50 -3.07
C ASP A 124 19.87 11.85 -4.47
N LYS A 125 20.95 11.18 -4.88
CA LYS A 125 21.11 10.70 -6.27
C LYS A 125 20.11 9.61 -6.66
N SER A 126 19.66 8.81 -5.70
CA SER A 126 18.63 7.77 -5.86
C SER A 126 17.22 8.26 -5.52
N THR A 127 17.06 9.43 -4.88
CA THR A 127 15.76 9.91 -4.36
C THR A 127 15.22 11.14 -5.08
N LEU A 128 16.07 11.96 -5.70
CA LEU A 128 15.71 13.26 -6.27
C LEU A 128 16.24 13.42 -7.71
N GLY A 129 15.39 13.90 -8.61
CA GLY A 129 15.75 14.17 -10.01
C GLY A 129 15.87 12.91 -10.89
N ALA A 130 16.41 13.10 -12.09
CA ALA A 130 16.29 12.12 -13.18
C ALA A 130 17.05 10.80 -12.95
N MET A 131 18.12 10.81 -12.15
CA MET A 131 18.90 9.61 -11.85
C MET A 131 18.17 8.61 -10.94
N ALA A 132 17.11 9.05 -10.25
CA ALA A 132 16.29 8.23 -9.37
C ALA A 132 15.21 7.42 -10.12
N VAL A 133 14.96 7.74 -11.39
CA VAL A 133 13.80 7.27 -12.13
C VAL A 133 14.05 5.89 -12.73
N GLY A 134 13.21 4.92 -12.36
CA GLY A 134 13.06 3.64 -13.07
C GLY A 134 12.11 3.75 -14.25
N ILE A 135 12.16 2.76 -15.16
CA ILE A 135 11.30 2.69 -16.35
C ILE A 135 9.82 2.53 -15.91
N PRO A 136 8.91 3.46 -16.24
CA PRO A 136 7.53 3.42 -15.76
C PRO A 136 6.71 2.24 -16.30
N GLY A 137 5.94 1.60 -15.42
CA GLY A 137 5.14 0.41 -15.71
C GLY A 137 3.63 0.59 -15.78
N ASN A 138 3.08 1.69 -15.22
CA ASN A 138 1.63 1.86 -15.07
C ASN A 138 0.84 1.68 -16.37
N ILE A 139 1.27 2.30 -17.48
CA ILE A 139 0.56 2.17 -18.77
C ILE A 139 0.59 0.72 -19.28
N ALA A 140 1.71 0.01 -19.17
CA ALA A 140 1.76 -1.40 -19.56
C ALA A 140 0.87 -2.28 -18.65
N GLY A 141 0.81 -1.99 -17.35
CA GLY A 141 -0.02 -2.71 -16.39
C GLY A 141 -1.51 -2.62 -16.71
N ILE A 142 -2.04 -1.40 -16.81
CA ILE A 142 -3.49 -1.19 -17.07
C ILE A 142 -3.90 -1.73 -18.46
N PHE A 143 -3.05 -1.61 -19.47
CA PHE A 143 -3.35 -2.16 -20.81
C PHE A 143 -3.28 -3.68 -20.82
N ALA A 144 -2.32 -4.32 -20.12
CA ALA A 144 -2.27 -5.78 -20.03
C ALA A 144 -3.49 -6.36 -19.29
N ALA A 145 -3.94 -5.71 -18.22
CA ALA A 145 -5.15 -6.09 -17.50
C ALA A 145 -6.40 -5.93 -18.36
N HIS A 146 -6.53 -4.79 -19.06
CA HIS A 146 -7.65 -4.52 -19.97
C HIS A 146 -7.67 -5.44 -21.18
N GLU A 147 -6.54 -5.73 -21.81
CA GLU A 147 -6.45 -6.65 -22.94
C GLU A 147 -6.92 -8.07 -22.55
N LYS A 148 -6.56 -8.52 -21.35
CA LYS A 148 -6.91 -9.85 -20.88
C LYS A 148 -8.35 -9.98 -20.41
N PHE A 149 -8.90 -8.94 -19.77
CA PHE A 149 -10.16 -9.05 -19.04
C PHE A 149 -11.17 -7.93 -19.30
N GLY A 150 -10.78 -6.81 -19.91
CA GLY A 150 -11.63 -5.64 -20.12
C GLY A 150 -12.85 -5.92 -21.00
N LYS A 151 -13.94 -5.17 -20.78
CA LYS A 151 -15.18 -5.27 -21.57
C LYS A 151 -15.47 -4.00 -22.36
N LEU A 152 -15.10 -2.82 -21.86
CA LEU A 152 -15.41 -1.56 -22.52
C LEU A 152 -14.28 -1.11 -23.45
N PRO A 153 -14.59 -0.38 -24.53
CA PRO A 153 -13.57 0.27 -25.33
C PRO A 153 -12.75 1.25 -24.48
N MET A 154 -11.42 1.24 -24.64
CA MET A 154 -10.49 2.13 -23.93
C MET A 154 -10.89 3.61 -24.07
N SER A 155 -11.47 4.00 -25.20
CA SER A 155 -11.98 5.36 -25.44
C SER A 155 -13.09 5.76 -24.46
N GLU A 156 -14.02 4.87 -24.13
CA GLU A 156 -15.09 5.13 -23.16
C GLU A 156 -14.56 5.22 -21.72
N ILE A 157 -13.53 4.42 -21.42
CA ILE A 157 -12.87 4.40 -20.10
C ILE A 157 -12.08 5.68 -19.85
N LEU A 158 -11.27 6.13 -20.83
CA LEU A 158 -10.42 7.32 -20.68
C LEU A 158 -11.19 8.64 -20.75
N LYS A 159 -12.36 8.66 -21.38
CA LYS A 159 -13.17 9.88 -21.56
C LYS A 159 -13.45 10.64 -20.24
N PRO A 160 -13.97 10.02 -19.16
CA PRO A 160 -14.18 10.72 -17.89
C PRO A 160 -12.87 11.18 -17.24
N VAL A 161 -11.77 10.44 -17.42
CA VAL A 161 -10.45 10.81 -16.87
C VAL A 161 -9.88 12.05 -17.57
N ILE A 162 -9.94 12.09 -18.90
CA ILE A 162 -9.54 13.25 -19.70
C ILE A 162 -10.38 14.47 -19.32
N ALA A 163 -11.70 14.29 -19.15
CA ALA A 163 -12.59 15.36 -18.72
C ALA A 163 -12.23 15.90 -17.32
N LEU A 164 -11.85 15.02 -16.37
CA LEU A 164 -11.35 15.44 -15.06
C LEU A 164 -10.08 16.28 -15.19
N ALA A 165 -9.13 15.86 -16.03
CA ALA A 165 -7.89 16.59 -16.26
C ALA A 165 -8.11 17.98 -16.88
N GLU A 166 -9.05 18.11 -17.80
CA GLU A 166 -9.41 19.39 -18.45
C GLU A 166 -10.21 20.32 -17.55
N LYS A 167 -11.19 19.78 -16.82
CA LYS A 167 -12.02 20.53 -15.86
C LYS A 167 -11.18 21.01 -14.68
N GLY A 168 -10.26 20.16 -14.24
CA GLY A 168 -9.41 20.36 -13.07
C GLY A 168 -9.98 19.77 -11.79
N VAL A 169 -9.11 19.66 -10.79
CA VAL A 169 -9.37 19.06 -9.49
C VAL A 169 -9.37 20.14 -8.43
N ILE A 170 -10.32 20.04 -7.49
CA ILE A 170 -10.42 20.96 -6.36
C ILE A 170 -9.35 20.61 -5.33
N VAL A 171 -8.54 21.60 -4.97
CA VAL A 171 -7.48 21.44 -3.97
C VAL A 171 -8.10 21.27 -2.60
N THR A 172 -7.81 20.15 -1.93
CA THR A 172 -8.21 19.93 -0.53
C THR A 172 -7.24 20.59 0.43
N LYS A 173 -7.64 20.71 1.70
CA LYS A 173 -6.76 21.24 2.75
C LYS A 173 -5.48 20.42 2.90
N LYS A 174 -5.59 19.08 2.90
CA LYS A 174 -4.43 18.17 2.95
C LYS A 174 -3.53 18.33 1.72
N GLN A 175 -4.11 18.50 0.53
CA GLN A 175 -3.33 18.72 -0.70
C GLN A 175 -2.60 20.08 -0.67
N GLN A 176 -3.24 21.15 -0.20
CA GLN A 176 -2.57 22.44 0.01
C GLN A 176 -1.35 22.29 0.93
N GLU A 177 -1.52 21.62 2.08
CA GLU A 177 -0.43 21.42 3.05
C GLU A 177 0.73 20.64 2.45
N ARG A 178 0.45 19.59 1.67
CA ARG A 178 1.47 18.83 0.95
C ARG A 178 2.19 19.68 -0.10
N LEU A 179 1.46 20.40 -0.93
CA LEU A 179 2.07 21.26 -1.96
C LEU A 179 2.98 22.34 -1.33
N GLU A 180 2.58 22.90 -0.18
CA GLU A 180 3.43 23.82 0.59
C GLU A 180 4.68 23.11 1.12
N LYS A 181 4.53 21.93 1.75
CA LYS A 181 5.62 21.14 2.33
C LYS A 181 6.71 20.81 1.30
N TYR A 182 6.33 20.36 0.11
CA TYR A 182 7.29 19.91 -0.92
C TYR A 182 7.70 21.01 -1.91
N ARG A 183 7.24 22.25 -1.73
CA ARG A 183 7.53 23.36 -2.67
C ARG A 183 9.03 23.53 -2.92
N GLU A 184 9.82 23.56 -1.85
CA GLU A 184 11.27 23.78 -1.97
C GLU A 184 11.95 22.62 -2.70
N GLU A 185 11.55 21.38 -2.43
CA GLU A 185 12.08 20.21 -3.12
C GLU A 185 11.73 20.20 -4.61
N PHE A 186 10.52 20.62 -4.98
CA PHE A 186 10.16 20.77 -6.39
C PHE A 186 11.09 21.74 -7.11
N LEU A 187 11.41 22.87 -6.50
CA LEU A 187 12.25 23.91 -7.11
C LEU A 187 13.73 23.52 -7.19
N LYS A 188 14.16 22.42 -6.54
CA LYS A 188 15.52 21.88 -6.69
C LYS A 188 15.74 21.19 -8.04
N VAL A 189 14.69 20.62 -8.63
CA VAL A 189 14.81 19.77 -9.84
C VAL A 189 13.89 20.17 -10.99
N ASN A 190 13.06 21.19 -10.81
CA ASN A 190 12.22 21.74 -11.87
C ASN A 190 12.53 23.23 -12.09
N ASP A 191 12.02 23.77 -13.19
CA ASP A 191 12.13 25.20 -13.49
C ASP A 191 11.51 26.06 -12.39
N ALA A 192 12.06 27.27 -12.19
CA ALA A 192 11.63 28.20 -11.15
C ALA A 192 10.13 28.61 -11.26
N GLU A 193 9.53 28.45 -12.43
CA GLU A 193 8.10 28.74 -12.69
C GLU A 193 7.19 27.51 -12.60
N PHE A 194 7.69 26.37 -12.12
CA PHE A 194 6.95 25.10 -12.02
C PHE A 194 5.57 25.30 -11.38
N PHE A 195 4.51 24.94 -12.11
CA PHE A 195 3.17 25.42 -11.76
C PHE A 195 2.62 24.85 -10.44
N LEU A 196 3.08 23.67 -10.00
CA LEU A 196 2.68 23.09 -8.71
C LEU A 196 3.47 23.64 -7.53
N ALA A 197 4.58 24.34 -7.79
CA ALA A 197 5.28 25.11 -6.75
C ALA A 197 4.58 26.45 -6.43
N LYS A 198 3.49 26.79 -7.13
CA LYS A 198 2.65 27.96 -6.79
C LYS A 198 1.97 27.79 -5.43
N ALA A 199 1.55 28.90 -4.83
CA ALA A 199 0.82 28.94 -3.55
C ALA A 199 -0.67 28.59 -3.71
N TRP A 200 -0.93 27.34 -4.09
CA TRP A 200 -2.28 26.78 -4.17
C TRP A 200 -2.95 26.77 -2.80
N LYS A 201 -4.24 27.12 -2.77
CA LYS A 201 -5.08 27.15 -1.57
C LYS A 201 -6.23 26.15 -1.70
N ALA A 202 -6.72 25.67 -0.56
CA ALA A 202 -7.92 24.86 -0.53
C ALA A 202 -9.07 25.58 -1.25
N ASN A 203 -9.83 24.83 -2.05
CA ASN A 203 -10.86 25.29 -2.98
C ASN A 203 -10.37 25.96 -4.28
N ASP A 204 -9.06 26.13 -4.48
CA ASP A 204 -8.55 26.43 -5.82
C ASP A 204 -8.79 25.23 -6.76
N THR A 205 -8.71 25.46 -8.07
CA THR A 205 -8.83 24.41 -9.08
C THR A 205 -7.54 24.28 -9.88
N ILE A 206 -6.93 23.09 -9.86
CA ILE A 206 -5.75 22.76 -10.64
C ILE A 206 -6.17 22.01 -11.90
N LYS A 207 -5.93 22.60 -13.07
CA LYS A 207 -6.15 21.95 -14.38
C LYS A 207 -4.90 21.22 -14.83
N ARG A 208 -5.06 20.02 -15.40
CA ARG A 208 -4.00 19.13 -15.86
C ARG A 208 -4.00 19.04 -17.39
N ILE A 209 -3.89 20.18 -18.06
CA ILE A 209 -4.10 20.28 -19.52
C ILE A 209 -3.09 19.45 -20.31
N GLN A 210 -1.81 19.43 -19.91
CA GLN A 210 -0.79 18.65 -20.63
C GLN A 210 -0.99 17.15 -20.42
N LEU A 211 -1.34 16.73 -19.20
CA LEU A 211 -1.73 15.35 -18.93
C LEU A 211 -2.97 14.94 -19.75
N ALA A 212 -3.96 15.82 -19.89
CA ALA A 212 -5.12 15.55 -20.75
C ALA A 212 -4.72 15.30 -22.22
N LYS A 213 -3.73 16.03 -22.75
CA LYS A 213 -3.20 15.79 -24.10
C LYS A 213 -2.46 14.45 -24.19
N THR A 214 -1.63 14.14 -23.20
CA THR A 214 -0.96 12.83 -23.10
C THR A 214 -1.98 11.68 -23.09
N LEU A 215 -3.01 11.78 -22.25
CA LEU A 215 -4.09 10.80 -22.18
C LEU A 215 -4.87 10.70 -23.49
N LYS A 216 -5.09 11.80 -24.24
CA LYS A 216 -5.70 11.75 -25.58
C LYS A 216 -4.83 11.03 -26.60
N ARG A 217 -3.50 11.24 -26.58
CA ARG A 217 -2.60 10.48 -27.46
C ARG A 217 -2.67 8.98 -27.11
N ILE A 218 -2.62 8.62 -25.83
CA ILE A 218 -2.75 7.22 -25.37
C ILE A 218 -4.12 6.63 -25.75
N GLN A 219 -5.19 7.41 -25.63
CA GLN A 219 -6.53 6.99 -26.05
C GLN A 219 -6.59 6.66 -27.55
N LEU A 220 -5.86 7.41 -28.40
CA LEU A 220 -5.85 7.25 -29.84
C LEU A 220 -4.92 6.13 -30.32
N ASN A 221 -3.72 6.07 -29.74
CA ASN A 221 -2.61 5.26 -30.23
C ASN A 221 -2.36 4.02 -29.35
N GLY A 222 -3.10 3.87 -28.25
CA GLY A 222 -3.01 2.75 -27.32
C GLY A 222 -1.71 2.76 -26.49
N ARG A 223 -1.36 1.58 -25.97
CA ARG A 223 -0.16 1.35 -25.13
C ARG A 223 1.11 1.89 -25.78
N ASP A 224 1.28 1.64 -27.08
CA ASP A 224 2.52 1.95 -27.80
C ASP A 224 2.80 3.46 -27.88
N GLU A 225 1.82 4.33 -27.66
CA GLU A 225 2.05 5.77 -27.52
C GLU A 225 3.08 6.10 -26.45
N PHE A 226 2.95 5.48 -25.28
CA PHE A 226 3.78 5.77 -24.11
C PHE A 226 5.17 5.15 -24.22
N TYR A 227 5.28 4.01 -24.91
CA TYR A 227 6.52 3.21 -24.97
C TYR A 227 7.30 3.35 -26.27
N LYS A 228 6.66 3.79 -27.36
CA LYS A 228 7.27 3.90 -28.71
C LYS A 228 6.84 5.14 -29.49
N GLY A 229 5.78 5.84 -29.06
CA GLY A 229 5.18 6.97 -29.77
C GLY A 229 5.79 8.33 -29.42
N GLU A 230 5.03 9.39 -29.70
CA GLU A 230 5.44 10.77 -29.43
C GLU A 230 5.68 11.00 -27.92
N THR A 231 4.82 10.45 -27.08
CA THR A 231 4.95 10.51 -25.61
C THR A 231 6.25 9.85 -25.14
N ALA A 232 6.65 8.72 -25.74
CA ALA A 232 7.92 8.06 -25.42
C ALA A 232 9.13 8.94 -25.75
N GLN A 233 9.12 9.57 -26.94
CA GLN A 233 10.18 10.48 -27.37
C GLN A 233 10.33 11.67 -26.43
N ILE A 234 9.22 12.36 -26.13
CA ILE A 234 9.21 13.51 -25.21
C ILE A 234 9.76 13.11 -23.83
N LEU A 235 9.34 11.94 -23.32
CA LEU A 235 9.79 11.46 -22.02
C LEU A 235 11.31 11.22 -22.01
N VAL A 236 11.85 10.53 -23.00
CA VAL A 236 13.29 10.22 -23.06
C VAL A 236 14.12 11.49 -23.26
N ASP A 237 13.70 12.39 -24.14
CA ASP A 237 14.40 13.67 -24.37
C ASP A 237 14.43 14.50 -23.07
N PHE A 238 13.30 14.56 -22.36
CA PHE A 238 13.22 15.21 -21.05
C PHE A 238 14.13 14.55 -20.02
N MET A 239 14.13 13.22 -19.95
CA MET A 239 14.97 12.46 -19.01
C MET A 239 16.45 12.70 -19.25
N GLN A 240 16.91 12.62 -20.49
CA GLN A 240 18.31 12.82 -20.85
C GLN A 240 18.76 14.26 -20.63
N LYS A 241 17.91 15.25 -20.98
CA LYS A 241 18.17 16.66 -20.69
C LYS A 241 18.29 16.93 -19.19
N SER A 242 17.51 16.22 -18.37
CA SER A 242 17.52 16.32 -16.90
C SER A 242 18.61 15.47 -16.24
N GLY A 243 19.51 14.84 -17.02
CA GLY A 243 20.66 14.08 -16.52
C GLY A 243 20.37 12.61 -16.18
N GLY A 244 19.24 12.07 -16.63
CA GLY A 244 18.87 10.67 -16.48
C GLY A 244 19.47 9.77 -17.56
N ILE A 245 19.37 8.45 -17.34
CA ILE A 245 20.01 7.42 -18.17
C ILE A 245 19.02 6.58 -19.00
N MET A 246 17.74 6.93 -18.97
CA MET A 246 16.69 6.22 -19.72
C MET A 246 16.79 6.52 -21.23
N THR A 247 16.53 5.50 -22.03
CA THR A 247 16.54 5.55 -23.49
C THR A 247 15.19 5.11 -24.08
N LEU A 248 15.00 5.30 -25.37
CA LEU A 248 13.83 4.76 -26.07
C LEU A 248 13.81 3.23 -26.08
N GLU A 249 14.99 2.60 -26.11
CA GLU A 249 15.12 1.15 -26.07
C GLU A 249 14.66 0.60 -24.71
N ASP A 250 14.95 1.31 -23.62
CA ASP A 250 14.43 0.99 -22.28
C ASP A 250 12.89 0.95 -22.26
N LEU A 251 12.25 2.00 -22.79
CA LEU A 251 10.79 2.08 -22.85
C LEU A 251 10.21 1.01 -23.77
N ALA A 252 10.77 0.83 -24.96
CA ALA A 252 10.23 -0.11 -25.94
C ALA A 252 10.26 -1.57 -25.47
N ASN A 253 11.22 -1.95 -24.61
CA ASN A 253 11.38 -3.29 -24.06
C ASN A 253 10.68 -3.50 -22.70
N TYR A 254 9.98 -2.48 -22.18
CA TYR A 254 9.24 -2.65 -20.93
C TYR A 254 7.98 -3.50 -21.13
N GLU A 255 7.80 -4.52 -20.30
CA GLU A 255 6.60 -5.35 -20.25
C GLU A 255 6.18 -5.62 -18.79
N ALA A 256 4.87 -5.56 -18.53
CA ALA A 256 4.27 -6.05 -17.30
C ALA A 256 4.28 -7.59 -17.29
N LYS A 257 4.44 -8.19 -16.11
CA LYS A 257 4.56 -9.65 -15.94
C LYS A 257 3.39 -10.22 -15.15
N TRP A 258 2.69 -11.20 -15.71
CA TRP A 258 1.76 -12.00 -14.94
C TRP A 258 2.53 -12.92 -13.99
N ARG A 259 2.17 -12.91 -12.71
CA ARG A 259 2.81 -13.70 -11.65
C ARG A 259 1.76 -14.58 -10.97
N THR A 260 2.16 -15.78 -10.55
CA THR A 260 1.36 -16.61 -9.65
C THR A 260 1.38 -15.98 -8.26
N PRO A 261 0.23 -15.58 -7.67
CA PRO A 261 0.18 -14.93 -6.37
C PRO A 261 0.66 -15.86 -5.25
N ILE A 262 1.09 -15.29 -4.13
CA ILE A 262 1.33 -16.06 -2.90
C ILE A 262 -0.03 -16.39 -2.30
N THR A 263 -0.23 -17.68 -1.98
CA THR A 263 -1.45 -18.15 -1.33
C THR A 263 -1.12 -18.98 -0.10
N PHE A 264 -1.85 -18.74 0.98
CA PHE A 264 -1.72 -19.51 2.22
C PHE A 264 -3.06 -19.48 2.99
N THR A 265 -3.15 -20.30 4.03
CA THR A 265 -4.31 -20.35 4.94
C THR A 265 -3.97 -19.72 6.27
N TYR A 266 -4.97 -19.12 6.91
CA TYR A 266 -4.95 -18.65 8.29
C TYR A 266 -6.35 -18.87 8.87
N ASP A 267 -6.47 -19.74 9.87
CA ASP A 267 -7.76 -20.19 10.40
C ASP A 267 -8.69 -20.69 9.26
N ASP A 268 -9.88 -20.10 9.07
CA ASP A 268 -10.80 -20.46 7.99
C ASP A 268 -10.68 -19.58 6.73
N LEU A 269 -9.63 -18.74 6.68
CA LEU A 269 -9.33 -17.86 5.57
C LEU A 269 -8.32 -18.49 4.61
N ARG A 270 -8.53 -18.24 3.31
CA ARG A 270 -7.50 -18.37 2.29
C ARG A 270 -7.07 -16.96 1.87
N VAL A 271 -5.81 -16.65 2.08
CA VAL A 271 -5.22 -15.35 1.75
C VAL A 271 -4.52 -15.46 0.39
N ILE A 272 -4.79 -14.50 -0.48
CA ILE A 272 -4.21 -14.38 -1.83
C ILE A 272 -3.55 -13.00 -1.90
N SER A 273 -2.22 -12.98 -1.99
CA SER A 273 -1.44 -11.74 -1.94
C SER A 273 -0.35 -11.72 -3.02
N MET A 274 0.31 -10.57 -3.15
CA MET A 274 1.24 -10.31 -4.24
C MET A 274 2.49 -11.19 -4.19
N ALA A 275 2.93 -11.65 -5.37
CA ALA A 275 4.18 -12.37 -5.57
C ALA A 275 5.42 -11.45 -5.56
N PRO A 276 6.63 -12.01 -5.37
CA PRO A 276 7.87 -11.29 -5.67
C PRO A 276 7.84 -10.66 -7.08
N PRO A 277 8.37 -9.44 -7.27
CA PRO A 277 9.29 -8.70 -6.38
C PRO A 277 8.61 -7.93 -5.25
N SER A 278 7.32 -8.10 -4.99
CA SER A 278 6.79 -7.70 -3.69
C SER A 278 7.17 -8.70 -2.59
N SER A 279 7.61 -8.17 -1.45
CA SER A 279 7.76 -8.92 -0.20
C SER A 279 6.44 -9.19 0.51
N GLY A 280 5.38 -8.45 0.15
CA GLY A 280 4.15 -8.36 0.91
C GLY A 280 3.50 -9.70 1.21
N GLY A 281 3.29 -10.52 0.17
CA GLY A 281 2.62 -11.81 0.33
C GLY A 281 3.42 -12.82 1.16
N ILE A 282 4.76 -12.82 1.04
CA ILE A 282 5.63 -13.72 1.81
C ILE A 282 5.65 -13.30 3.28
N CYS A 283 5.93 -12.02 3.57
CA CYS A 283 5.97 -11.53 4.95
C CYS A 283 4.60 -11.68 5.64
N LEU A 284 3.51 -11.38 4.94
CA LEU A 284 2.15 -11.55 5.49
C LEU A 284 1.89 -13.02 5.85
N ALA A 285 2.31 -13.95 4.99
CA ALA A 285 2.20 -15.38 5.25
C ALA A 285 3.04 -15.84 6.45
N GLU A 286 4.28 -15.39 6.54
CA GLU A 286 5.18 -15.69 7.67
C GLU A 286 4.57 -15.20 8.99
N ILE A 287 4.11 -13.95 9.04
CA ILE A 287 3.54 -13.36 10.25
C ILE A 287 2.24 -14.08 10.64
N MET A 288 1.30 -14.26 9.71
CA MET A 288 0.02 -14.89 10.00
C MET A 288 0.18 -16.35 10.46
N LYS A 289 1.07 -17.11 9.82
CA LYS A 289 1.39 -18.48 10.25
C LYS A 289 2.14 -18.54 11.59
N ALA A 290 2.93 -17.51 11.93
CA ALA A 290 3.61 -17.42 13.21
C ALA A 290 2.65 -17.18 14.38
N ILE A 291 1.58 -16.39 14.15
CA ILE A 291 0.60 -16.05 15.19
C ILE A 291 -0.57 -17.05 15.26
N GLU A 292 -0.87 -17.80 14.20
CA GLU A 292 -1.97 -18.79 14.12
C GLU A 292 -2.02 -19.81 15.28
N PRO A 293 -0.88 -20.31 15.84
CA PRO A 293 -0.93 -21.25 16.96
C PRO A 293 -1.38 -20.65 18.31
N TYR A 294 -1.62 -19.34 18.40
CA TYR A 294 -1.97 -18.63 19.63
C TYR A 294 -3.42 -18.16 19.60
N ASP A 295 -4.07 -18.14 20.77
CA ASP A 295 -5.45 -17.65 20.93
C ASP A 295 -5.51 -16.10 20.93
N LEU A 296 -5.28 -15.48 19.78
CA LEU A 296 -5.20 -14.03 19.63
C LEU A 296 -6.53 -13.32 20.01
N ASP A 297 -7.66 -13.88 19.59
CA ASP A 297 -9.01 -13.51 20.01
C ASP A 297 -9.16 -13.37 21.54
N LYS A 298 -8.61 -14.32 22.32
CA LYS A 298 -8.67 -14.33 23.79
C LYS A 298 -7.67 -13.37 24.43
N PHE A 299 -6.58 -13.02 23.74
CA PHE A 299 -5.66 -11.99 24.22
C PHE A 299 -6.28 -10.59 24.14
N GLY A 300 -7.24 -10.39 23.24
CA GLY A 300 -8.01 -9.16 23.10
C GLY A 300 -7.33 -8.12 22.22
N HIS A 301 -8.15 -7.30 21.55
CA HIS A 301 -7.69 -6.30 20.60
C HIS A 301 -6.77 -5.25 21.26
N ASN A 302 -5.60 -5.03 20.67
CA ASN A 302 -4.58 -4.07 21.10
C ASN A 302 -4.19 -4.16 22.59
N THR A 303 -4.26 -5.35 23.19
CA THR A 303 -3.65 -5.59 24.51
C THR A 303 -2.15 -5.80 24.39
N THR A 304 -1.44 -5.68 25.52
CA THR A 304 0.00 -5.90 25.62
C THR A 304 0.42 -7.27 25.10
N LYS A 305 -0.38 -8.33 25.32
CA LYS A 305 -0.08 -9.67 24.81
C LYS A 305 -0.24 -9.78 23.30
N SER A 306 -1.31 -9.21 22.74
CA SER A 306 -1.56 -9.22 21.31
C SER A 306 -0.48 -8.45 20.55
N ILE A 307 -0.11 -7.26 21.05
CA ILE A 307 0.95 -6.43 20.44
C ILE A 307 2.29 -7.14 20.50
N GLN A 308 2.67 -7.74 21.65
CA GLN A 308 3.89 -8.54 21.75
C GLN A 308 3.99 -9.62 20.68
N LEU A 309 2.97 -10.47 20.59
CA LEU A 309 2.98 -11.59 19.66
C LEU A 309 3.11 -11.11 18.21
N ILE A 310 2.34 -10.10 17.83
CA ILE A 310 2.35 -9.54 16.47
C ILE A 310 3.72 -8.89 16.19
N THR A 311 4.24 -8.05 17.09
CA THR A 311 5.56 -7.43 16.94
C THR A 311 6.68 -8.46 16.81
N GLU A 312 6.65 -9.55 17.57
CA GLU A 312 7.69 -10.58 17.53
C GLU A 312 7.66 -11.41 16.24
N ALA A 313 6.47 -11.63 15.68
CA ALA A 313 6.30 -12.24 14.37
C ALA A 313 6.74 -11.28 13.24
N GLU A 314 6.32 -10.02 13.29
CA GLU A 314 6.75 -8.96 12.38
C GLU A 314 8.28 -8.85 12.34
N ARG A 315 8.93 -8.74 13.51
CA ARG A 315 10.38 -8.69 13.63
C ARG A 315 11.07 -9.84 12.87
N ARG A 316 10.57 -11.07 12.98
CA ARG A 316 11.22 -12.23 12.34
C ARG A 316 10.97 -12.30 10.84
N ALA A 317 9.80 -11.86 10.37
CA ALA A 317 9.45 -11.83 8.95
C ALA A 317 10.17 -10.69 8.22
N TYR A 318 10.24 -9.49 8.82
CA TYR A 318 11.04 -8.40 8.26
C TYR A 318 12.53 -8.70 8.28
N ALA A 319 12.96 -9.53 9.22
CA ALA A 319 14.29 -10.06 9.13
C ALA A 319 14.42 -10.90 7.82
N ASP A 320 13.63 -11.94 7.62
CA ASP A 320 13.79 -12.78 6.42
C ASP A 320 13.62 -12.01 5.10
N ARG A 321 12.74 -11.00 5.10
CA ARG A 321 12.55 -10.04 4.01
C ARG A 321 13.85 -9.43 3.49
N SER A 322 14.67 -8.86 4.35
CA SER A 322 15.87 -8.10 3.92
C SER A 322 16.98 -8.99 3.38
N PHE A 323 17.02 -10.26 3.80
CA PHE A 323 18.06 -11.19 3.37
C PHE A 323 17.67 -11.98 2.11
N PHE A 324 16.48 -12.57 2.07
CA PHE A 324 16.10 -13.54 1.04
C PHE A 324 15.37 -12.94 -0.16
N LEU A 325 14.70 -11.79 0.00
CA LEU A 325 13.75 -11.31 -1.00
C LEU A 325 14.40 -10.32 -1.99
N GLY A 326 14.00 -10.45 -3.26
CA GLY A 326 14.47 -9.62 -4.37
C GLY A 326 13.64 -9.88 -5.63
N ASP A 327 14.19 -9.54 -6.80
CA ASP A 327 13.55 -9.86 -8.08
C ASP A 327 13.69 -11.35 -8.42
N PRO A 328 12.60 -12.12 -8.48
CA PRO A 328 12.66 -13.55 -8.81
C PRO A 328 13.19 -13.83 -10.23
N ASP A 329 13.25 -12.82 -11.11
CA ASP A 329 13.86 -12.96 -12.42
C ASP A 329 15.41 -12.95 -12.37
N PHE A 330 15.99 -12.56 -11.23
CA PHE A 330 17.44 -12.41 -11.03
C PHE A 330 17.99 -13.24 -9.86
N VAL A 331 17.15 -13.59 -8.89
CA VAL A 331 17.57 -14.29 -7.68
C VAL A 331 16.60 -15.43 -7.34
N GLU A 332 17.13 -16.47 -6.71
CA GLU A 332 16.31 -17.58 -6.22
C GLU A 332 15.79 -17.25 -4.81
N ILE A 333 14.47 -17.28 -4.65
CA ILE A 333 13.81 -17.05 -3.37
C ILE A 333 13.33 -18.40 -2.83
N PRO A 334 13.73 -18.82 -1.61
CA PRO A 334 13.35 -20.11 -1.03
C PRO A 334 11.91 -20.09 -0.47
N THR A 335 10.93 -19.72 -1.31
CA THR A 335 9.53 -19.48 -0.89
C THR A 335 8.91 -20.68 -0.18
N GLU A 336 9.14 -21.91 -0.64
CA GLU A 336 8.59 -23.11 0.02
C GLU A 336 9.09 -23.26 1.47
N THR A 337 10.37 -22.96 1.71
CA THR A 337 10.98 -23.02 3.05
C THR A 337 10.45 -21.90 3.93
N LEU A 338 10.47 -20.66 3.44
CA LEU A 338 10.00 -19.48 4.17
C LEU A 338 8.55 -19.62 4.64
N LEU A 339 7.71 -20.26 3.83
CA LEU A 339 6.29 -20.47 4.13
C LEU A 339 5.99 -21.77 4.89
N SER A 340 7.01 -22.59 5.18
CA SER A 340 6.83 -23.87 5.86
C SER A 340 6.56 -23.69 7.35
N GLU A 341 5.63 -24.48 7.91
CA GLU A 341 5.34 -24.46 9.34
C GLU A 341 6.57 -24.77 10.20
N SER A 342 7.44 -25.68 9.75
CA SER A 342 8.65 -26.05 10.47
C SER A 342 9.61 -24.88 10.62
N TYR A 343 9.84 -24.13 9.53
CA TYR A 343 10.71 -22.97 9.54
C TYR A 343 10.12 -21.87 10.43
N ILE A 344 8.84 -21.56 10.27
CA ILE A 344 8.19 -20.49 11.04
C ILE A 344 8.15 -20.82 12.54
N ARG A 345 7.87 -22.08 12.90
CA ARG A 345 7.97 -22.54 14.30
C ARG A 345 9.38 -22.40 14.84
N GLU A 346 10.40 -22.76 14.05
CA GLU A 346 11.81 -22.58 14.41
C GLU A 346 12.15 -21.12 14.66
N ARG A 347 11.74 -20.21 13.76
CA ARG A 347 11.92 -18.77 13.92
C ARG A 347 11.31 -18.25 15.22
N MET A 348 10.13 -18.74 15.59
CA MET A 348 9.43 -18.34 16.82
C MET A 348 9.93 -19.03 18.10
N GLN A 349 10.88 -19.99 18.04
CA GLN A 349 11.33 -20.73 19.24
C GLN A 349 11.88 -19.86 20.37
N SER A 350 12.48 -18.72 20.03
CA SER A 350 13.04 -17.77 21.01
C SER A 350 12.03 -16.77 21.58
N PHE A 351 10.80 -16.76 21.07
CA PHE A 351 9.76 -15.85 21.56
C PHE A 351 9.33 -16.19 22.99
N SER A 352 9.18 -15.15 23.82
CA SER A 352 8.64 -15.25 25.18
C SER A 352 7.75 -14.05 25.49
N PHE A 353 6.65 -14.29 26.21
CA PHE A 353 5.81 -13.22 26.76
C PHE A 353 6.44 -12.50 27.97
N GLU A 354 7.57 -12.99 28.48
CA GLU A 354 8.23 -12.39 29.66
C GLU A 354 9.19 -11.25 29.30
N LYS A 355 9.66 -11.20 28.04
CA LYS A 355 10.66 -10.23 27.58
C LYS A 355 10.70 -10.13 26.05
N ALA A 356 10.90 -8.92 25.54
CA ALA A 356 11.18 -8.65 24.13
C ALA A 356 12.45 -9.37 23.64
N THR A 357 12.41 -9.93 22.42
CA THR A 357 13.61 -10.39 21.72
C THR A 357 14.40 -9.18 21.20
N PRO A 358 15.68 -8.98 21.52
CA PRO A 358 16.45 -7.92 20.87
C PRO A 358 16.58 -8.19 19.37
N SER A 359 16.40 -7.17 18.51
CA SER A 359 16.56 -7.36 17.06
C SER A 359 17.96 -7.82 16.67
N SER A 360 18.98 -7.53 17.48
CA SER A 360 20.36 -8.03 17.28
C SER A 360 20.53 -9.54 17.53
N GLU A 361 19.59 -10.17 18.22
CA GLU A 361 19.57 -11.63 18.46
C GLU A 361 18.75 -12.36 17.39
N VAL A 362 17.95 -11.63 16.60
CA VAL A 362 17.35 -12.13 15.35
C VAL A 362 18.32 -11.84 14.22
N SER A 363 18.59 -12.82 13.36
CA SER A 363 19.64 -12.69 12.35
C SER A 363 19.47 -11.48 11.41
N HIS A 364 20.64 -10.97 10.96
CA HIS A 364 21.13 -9.80 10.15
C HIS A 364 21.26 -8.40 10.82
N GLY A 365 21.90 -7.39 10.18
CA GLY A 365 22.70 -6.32 10.86
C GLY A 365 22.08 -4.90 11.04
N THR A 366 22.86 -3.94 11.60
CA THR A 366 22.46 -2.60 12.13
C THR A 366 22.60 -1.39 11.18
N ILE A 367 21.63 -0.44 11.16
CA ILE A 367 21.69 1.06 10.98
C ILE A 367 20.27 1.70 11.16
N GLU A 368 20.17 3.01 11.47
CA GLU A 368 18.95 3.84 11.72
C GLU A 368 18.23 4.41 10.47
N ILE A 369 16.93 4.76 10.59
CA ILE A 369 15.94 4.81 9.49
C ILE A 369 14.92 5.96 9.64
N VAL A 370 14.44 6.50 8.51
CA VAL A 370 13.26 7.37 8.39
C VAL A 370 12.25 6.69 7.44
N GLU A 371 10.95 6.67 7.79
CA GLU A 371 9.88 6.07 6.98
C GLU A 371 9.15 7.13 6.13
N SER A 372 8.52 6.69 5.03
CA SER A 372 7.68 7.53 4.16
C SER A 372 6.35 6.84 3.79
N ASP A 373 5.27 7.64 3.72
CA ASP A 373 3.87 7.19 3.56
C ASP A 373 3.32 7.29 2.12
N GLU A 374 4.18 7.21 1.11
CA GLU A 374 3.97 7.94 -0.15
C GLU A 374 3.46 7.11 -1.35
N THR A 375 2.89 5.94 -1.08
CA THR A 375 2.16 5.06 -2.04
C THR A 375 0.66 5.42 -2.11
N THR A 376 -0.12 4.82 -3.03
CA THR A 376 -1.60 4.79 -2.95
C THR A 376 -2.15 3.39 -3.21
N HIS A 377 -3.36 3.13 -2.71
CA HIS A 377 -4.07 1.87 -2.92
C HIS A 377 -5.47 2.14 -3.48
N TYR A 378 -6.05 1.14 -4.15
CA TYR A 378 -7.48 1.09 -4.42
C TYR A 378 -7.97 -0.35 -4.48
N SER A 379 -9.21 -0.53 -4.03
CA SER A 379 -9.92 -1.82 -4.01
C SER A 379 -11.20 -1.71 -4.83
N ILE A 380 -11.49 -2.72 -5.65
CA ILE A 380 -12.68 -2.76 -6.51
C ILE A 380 -13.32 -4.15 -6.42
N VAL A 381 -14.63 -4.18 -6.19
CA VAL A 381 -15.49 -5.35 -6.41
C VAL A 381 -16.58 -4.94 -7.40
N ASP A 382 -16.72 -5.69 -8.49
CA ASP A 382 -17.71 -5.39 -9.53
C ASP A 382 -19.01 -6.19 -9.38
N GLN A 383 -20.01 -5.79 -10.17
CA GLN A 383 -21.34 -6.41 -10.23
C GLN A 383 -21.37 -7.83 -10.79
N PHE A 384 -20.23 -8.35 -11.27
CA PHE A 384 -20.08 -9.72 -11.73
C PHE A 384 -19.39 -10.59 -10.67
N GLY A 385 -18.98 -10.04 -9.53
CA GLY A 385 -18.28 -10.79 -8.49
C GLY A 385 -16.76 -10.90 -8.72
N ASN A 386 -16.19 -10.14 -9.66
CA ASN A 386 -14.74 -10.01 -9.76
C ASN A 386 -14.24 -9.00 -8.71
N ALA A 387 -13.08 -9.30 -8.15
CA ALA A 387 -12.40 -8.45 -7.18
C ALA A 387 -10.97 -8.18 -7.64
N ILE A 388 -10.52 -6.93 -7.49
CA ILE A 388 -9.13 -6.54 -7.67
C ILE A 388 -8.67 -5.70 -6.48
N SER A 389 -7.44 -5.96 -6.05
CA SER A 389 -6.69 -5.17 -5.08
C SER A 389 -5.47 -4.62 -5.79
N VAL A 390 -5.30 -3.29 -5.79
CA VAL A 390 -4.22 -2.65 -6.54
C VAL A 390 -3.48 -1.64 -5.70
N THR A 391 -2.16 -1.81 -5.63
CA THR A 391 -1.27 -0.83 -5.01
C THR A 391 -0.35 -0.27 -6.08
N THR A 392 -0.33 1.06 -6.24
CA THR A 392 0.49 1.78 -7.22
C THR A 392 1.23 2.93 -6.55
N THR A 393 2.39 3.28 -7.08
CA THR A 393 3.28 4.25 -6.45
C THR A 393 4.18 4.94 -7.48
N ILE A 394 4.81 6.01 -7.01
CA ILE A 394 5.98 6.66 -7.62
C ILE A 394 7.15 6.68 -6.61
N ASN A 395 7.12 5.75 -5.67
CA ASN A 395 7.95 5.65 -4.48
C ASN A 395 7.66 6.73 -3.42
N GLY A 396 8.46 7.79 -3.38
CA GLY A 396 8.27 8.94 -2.50
C GLY A 396 7.16 9.89 -2.98
N ALA A 397 6.88 10.94 -2.20
CA ALA A 397 5.80 11.89 -2.46
C ALA A 397 6.15 12.64 -3.72
N TYR A 398 5.31 12.57 -4.74
CA TYR A 398 5.64 13.15 -6.05
C TYR A 398 6.94 12.56 -6.64
N GLY A 399 7.30 11.35 -6.22
CA GLY A 399 8.47 10.57 -6.63
C GLY A 399 9.78 11.31 -6.48
N SER A 400 10.55 11.33 -7.57
CA SER A 400 11.81 12.08 -7.70
C SER A 400 11.65 13.59 -7.67
N LYS A 401 10.44 14.09 -7.44
CA LYS A 401 10.01 15.50 -7.53
C LYS A 401 10.12 16.07 -8.94
N LEU A 402 10.71 15.34 -9.89
CA LEU A 402 10.88 15.75 -11.27
C LEU A 402 9.55 15.64 -12.03
N PHE A 403 9.16 16.72 -12.70
CA PHE A 403 7.90 16.82 -13.43
C PHE A 403 8.15 17.15 -14.90
N CYS A 404 7.64 16.31 -15.80
CA CYS A 404 7.71 16.60 -17.23
C CYS A 404 6.57 17.56 -17.61
N GLU A 405 6.86 18.86 -17.74
CA GLU A 405 5.83 19.88 -18.05
C GLU A 405 5.10 19.61 -19.37
N GLU A 406 5.78 19.07 -20.37
CA GLU A 406 5.18 18.76 -21.68
C GLU A 406 4.20 17.58 -21.62
N LEU A 407 4.45 16.61 -20.73
CA LEU A 407 3.61 15.43 -20.57
C LEU A 407 2.60 15.53 -19.41
N GLY A 408 2.88 16.38 -18.42
CA GLY A 408 1.97 16.74 -17.35
C GLY A 408 1.97 15.82 -16.11
N PHE A 409 3.04 15.08 -15.83
CA PHE A 409 3.10 14.17 -14.67
C PHE A 409 4.49 14.09 -14.01
N PHE A 410 4.52 13.67 -12.74
CA PHE A 410 5.75 13.41 -11.95
C PHE A 410 6.37 12.05 -12.27
N LEU A 411 7.67 11.92 -12.10
CA LEU A 411 8.40 10.66 -12.30
C LEU A 411 8.77 10.01 -10.97
N ASN A 412 8.76 8.68 -10.94
CA ASN A 412 9.12 7.89 -9.77
C ASN A 412 10.56 8.14 -9.29
N ASN A 413 10.86 7.79 -8.05
CA ASN A 413 12.22 7.60 -7.56
C ASN A 413 12.43 6.13 -7.13
N GLU A 414 11.92 5.19 -7.92
CA GLU A 414 11.85 3.79 -7.52
C GLU A 414 13.24 3.15 -7.46
N MET A 415 14.25 3.70 -8.16
CA MET A 415 15.61 3.15 -8.11
C MET A 415 16.22 3.17 -6.71
N ASP A 416 15.69 4.00 -5.80
CA ASP A 416 16.07 4.00 -4.40
C ASP A 416 15.76 2.69 -3.68
N ASP A 417 14.74 1.95 -4.12
CA ASP A 417 14.34 0.70 -3.47
C ASP A 417 15.36 -0.43 -3.67
N PHE A 418 16.35 -0.28 -4.54
CA PHE A 418 17.48 -1.19 -4.60
C PHE A 418 18.46 -0.99 -3.45
N SER A 419 19.15 -2.07 -3.08
CA SER A 419 20.36 -1.99 -2.27
C SER A 419 21.47 -1.29 -3.06
N SER A 420 21.70 -0.01 -2.77
CA SER A 420 22.82 0.76 -3.33
C SER A 420 24.16 0.28 -2.77
N LYS A 421 24.17 -0.22 -1.52
CA LYS A 421 25.32 -0.81 -0.83
C LYS A 421 24.78 -1.86 0.16
N PRO A 422 25.11 -3.16 -0.01
CA PRO A 422 24.63 -4.19 0.91
C PRO A 422 24.92 -3.87 2.37
N GLY A 423 23.90 -3.94 3.22
CA GLY A 423 23.99 -3.58 4.64
C GLY A 423 23.70 -2.11 4.96
N GLU A 424 23.55 -1.23 3.96
CA GLU A 424 23.04 0.12 4.13
C GLU A 424 21.55 0.19 3.77
N PRO A 425 20.75 0.99 4.49
CA PRO A 425 19.33 1.16 4.19
C PRO A 425 19.06 2.01 2.94
N ASN A 426 17.91 1.78 2.30
CA ASN A 426 17.31 2.75 1.38
C ASN A 426 16.56 3.88 2.11
N MET A 427 15.86 4.78 1.40
CA MET A 427 15.14 5.91 2.00
C MET A 427 14.02 5.51 2.96
N PHE A 428 13.57 4.25 2.96
CA PHE A 428 12.57 3.69 3.89
C PHE A 428 13.22 2.90 5.03
N GLY A 429 14.54 2.85 5.05
CA GLY A 429 15.29 2.05 6.01
C GLY A 429 15.45 0.59 5.69
N LEU A 430 14.96 0.13 4.54
CA LEU A 430 15.01 -1.29 4.25
C LEU A 430 16.44 -1.68 3.92
N ILE A 431 17.00 -2.58 4.74
CA ILE A 431 18.29 -3.19 4.44
C ILE A 431 18.07 -4.14 3.28
N GLY A 432 18.75 -3.90 2.17
CA GLY A 432 18.80 -4.85 1.07
C GLY A 432 20.08 -5.66 1.14
N ALA A 433 19.96 -6.99 1.15
CA ALA A 433 21.09 -7.88 0.87
C ALA A 433 21.44 -7.87 -0.63
N GLU A 434 22.42 -8.69 -1.03
CA GLU A 434 22.81 -8.82 -2.43
C GLU A 434 21.65 -9.18 -3.37
N ALA A 435 20.64 -9.86 -2.82
CA ALA A 435 19.41 -10.24 -3.49
C ALA A 435 18.70 -9.05 -4.17
N ASN A 436 18.81 -7.85 -3.59
CA ASN A 436 18.17 -6.62 -4.08
C ASN A 436 19.18 -5.59 -4.60
N ASN A 437 20.39 -5.99 -5.03
CA ASN A 437 21.34 -5.08 -5.70
C ASN A 437 20.79 -4.56 -7.04
N ILE A 438 21.25 -3.37 -7.45
CA ILE A 438 20.95 -2.77 -8.76
C ILE A 438 21.56 -3.60 -9.88
N ALA A 439 20.74 -3.95 -10.87
CA ALA A 439 21.17 -4.53 -12.14
C ALA A 439 20.26 -4.00 -13.27
N PRO A 440 20.75 -3.87 -14.51
CA PRO A 440 19.91 -3.56 -15.68
C PRO A 440 18.67 -4.44 -15.76
N GLU A 441 17.54 -3.86 -16.15
CA GLU A 441 16.22 -4.52 -16.30
C GLU A 441 15.59 -5.14 -15.06
N LYS A 442 16.32 -5.17 -13.95
CA LYS A 442 15.84 -5.70 -12.68
C LYS A 442 14.75 -4.81 -12.09
N ARG A 443 13.84 -5.42 -11.35
CA ARG A 443 12.83 -4.74 -10.52
C ARG A 443 13.30 -4.69 -9.08
N MET A 444 13.08 -3.56 -8.44
CA MET A 444 13.40 -3.34 -7.05
C MET A 444 12.35 -3.99 -6.13
N LEU A 445 12.83 -4.55 -5.01
CA LEU A 445 11.99 -5.14 -3.97
C LEU A 445 10.97 -4.12 -3.45
N SER A 446 9.72 -4.55 -3.27
CA SER A 446 8.64 -3.69 -2.77
C SER A 446 8.01 -4.25 -1.49
N SER A 447 7.32 -3.40 -0.74
CA SER A 447 6.48 -3.77 0.41
C SER A 447 4.97 -3.74 0.08
N MET A 448 4.60 -3.40 -1.16
CA MET A 448 3.21 -3.30 -1.59
C MET A 448 2.47 -4.63 -1.43
N THR A 449 1.40 -4.67 -0.64
CA THR A 449 0.71 -5.90 -0.24
C THR A 449 -0.77 -5.89 -0.64
N PRO A 450 -1.13 -5.70 -1.93
CA PRO A 450 -2.52 -5.84 -2.36
C PRO A 450 -2.97 -7.28 -2.09
N THR A 451 -4.09 -7.42 -1.39
CA THR A 451 -4.51 -8.72 -0.81
C THR A 451 -6.01 -8.94 -0.98
N ILE A 452 -6.37 -10.17 -1.34
CA ILE A 452 -7.74 -10.66 -1.40
C ILE A 452 -7.86 -11.86 -0.48
N LEU A 453 -8.94 -11.92 0.31
CA LEU A 453 -9.24 -13.02 1.19
C LEU A 453 -10.49 -13.75 0.74
N GLU A 454 -10.42 -15.08 0.76
CA GLU A 454 -11.58 -15.95 0.66
C GLU A 454 -11.90 -16.57 2.01
N LYS A 455 -13.19 -16.75 2.29
CA LYS A 455 -13.69 -17.53 3.42
C LYS A 455 -14.64 -18.59 2.89
N ASN A 456 -14.37 -19.87 3.16
CA ASN A 456 -15.11 -21.00 2.58
C ASN A 456 -15.19 -20.97 1.04
N GLY A 457 -14.11 -20.56 0.36
CA GLY A 457 -14.01 -20.51 -1.10
C GLY A 457 -14.81 -19.37 -1.77
N LYS A 458 -15.36 -18.43 -0.99
CA LYS A 458 -16.05 -17.24 -1.49
C LYS A 458 -15.25 -16.00 -1.16
N LEU A 459 -15.35 -14.97 -2.01
CA LEU A 459 -14.79 -13.65 -1.72
C LEU A 459 -15.28 -13.17 -0.35
N TYR A 460 -14.34 -12.77 0.50
CA TYR A 460 -14.61 -12.28 1.83
C TYR A 460 -14.16 -10.83 1.99
N MET A 461 -12.92 -10.52 1.59
CA MET A 461 -12.36 -9.19 1.77
C MET A 461 -11.38 -8.84 0.64
N VAL A 462 -11.33 -7.57 0.26
CA VAL A 462 -10.30 -6.97 -0.58
C VAL A 462 -9.66 -5.85 0.24
N VAL A 463 -8.34 -5.85 0.39
CA VAL A 463 -7.65 -4.90 1.26
C VAL A 463 -6.25 -4.59 0.78
N GLY A 464 -5.86 -3.34 0.99
CA GLY A 464 -4.49 -2.90 0.83
C GLY A 464 -4.35 -1.46 1.30
N THR A 465 -3.12 -0.96 1.26
CA THR A 465 -2.78 0.34 1.81
C THR A 465 -1.45 0.81 1.22
N PRO A 466 -1.21 2.13 1.17
CA PRO A 466 0.13 2.68 1.09
C PRO A 466 0.85 2.67 2.44
N GLY A 467 2.12 3.10 2.47
CA GLY A 467 2.88 3.24 3.72
C GLY A 467 4.31 2.70 3.71
N GLY A 468 4.94 2.51 2.53
CA GLY A 468 6.29 1.94 2.46
C GLY A 468 6.39 0.58 3.14
N SER A 469 7.32 0.44 4.07
CA SER A 469 7.47 -0.76 4.91
C SER A 469 6.24 -1.07 5.75
N THR A 470 5.47 -0.09 6.22
CA THR A 470 4.31 -0.28 7.11
C THR A 470 3.10 -0.90 6.42
N ILE A 471 3.13 -1.10 5.10
CA ILE A 471 2.03 -1.66 4.31
C ILE A 471 1.63 -3.05 4.82
N ILE A 472 2.61 -3.92 5.04
CA ILE A 472 2.39 -5.32 5.40
C ILE A 472 1.66 -5.40 6.75
N THR A 473 2.15 -4.67 7.75
CA THR A 473 1.59 -4.67 9.11
C THR A 473 0.23 -3.99 9.18
N SER A 474 0.00 -2.98 8.34
CA SER A 474 -1.31 -2.30 8.22
C SER A 474 -2.38 -3.21 7.61
N VAL A 475 -2.02 -3.96 6.55
CA VAL A 475 -2.89 -4.98 5.95
C VAL A 475 -3.17 -6.10 6.95
N LEU A 476 -2.13 -6.62 7.61
CA LEU A 476 -2.24 -7.63 8.66
C LEU A 476 -3.23 -7.20 9.74
N GLN A 477 -3.01 -6.06 10.39
CA GLN A 477 -3.87 -5.59 11.47
C GLN A 477 -5.31 -5.39 11.01
N THR A 478 -5.52 -4.89 9.78
CA THR A 478 -6.88 -4.74 9.23
C THR A 478 -7.58 -6.10 9.07
N ILE A 479 -6.87 -7.11 8.57
CA ILE A 479 -7.39 -8.48 8.44
C ILE A 479 -7.75 -9.04 9.83
N LEU A 480 -6.84 -8.92 10.80
CA LEU A 480 -7.05 -9.40 12.16
C LEU A 480 -8.22 -8.67 12.85
N ASN A 481 -8.35 -7.35 12.65
CA ASN A 481 -9.45 -6.56 13.18
C ASN A 481 -10.82 -7.08 12.75
N VAL A 482 -10.96 -7.44 11.48
CA VAL A 482 -12.22 -8.03 11.00
C VAL A 482 -12.37 -9.48 11.44
N HIS A 483 -11.32 -10.30 11.32
CA HIS A 483 -11.41 -11.75 11.50
C HIS A 483 -11.37 -12.20 12.97
N GLU A 484 -10.40 -11.73 13.74
CA GLU A 484 -10.21 -12.10 15.16
C GLU A 484 -11.15 -11.31 16.10
N TYR A 485 -11.51 -10.09 15.71
CA TYR A 485 -12.20 -9.15 16.60
C TYR A 485 -13.60 -8.72 16.13
N ASP A 486 -14.16 -9.38 15.11
CA ASP A 486 -15.54 -9.19 14.59
C ASP A 486 -15.89 -7.72 14.25
N MET A 487 -14.91 -6.96 13.76
CA MET A 487 -15.11 -5.57 13.33
C MET A 487 -15.67 -5.50 11.91
N GLY A 488 -16.53 -4.51 11.64
CA GLY A 488 -16.88 -4.12 10.27
C GLY A 488 -15.70 -3.49 9.54
N MET A 489 -15.81 -3.26 8.23
CA MET A 489 -14.66 -2.79 7.44
C MET A 489 -14.16 -1.40 7.90
N GLN A 490 -15.08 -0.45 8.05
CA GLN A 490 -14.71 0.91 8.47
C GLN A 490 -14.24 0.93 9.93
N GLU A 491 -14.84 0.12 10.79
CA GLU A 491 -14.45 -0.02 12.18
C GLU A 491 -13.01 -0.56 12.31
N ALA A 492 -12.65 -1.59 11.54
CA ALA A 492 -11.32 -2.17 11.49
C ALA A 492 -10.26 -1.15 11.02
N ILE A 493 -10.58 -0.35 10.01
CA ILE A 493 -9.69 0.69 9.45
C ILE A 493 -9.50 1.86 10.42
N ASN A 494 -10.52 2.19 11.20
CA ASN A 494 -10.45 3.28 12.16
C ASN A 494 -9.61 2.95 13.39
N GLN A 495 -9.30 1.68 13.65
CA GLN A 495 -8.46 1.32 14.79
C GLN A 495 -7.06 1.92 14.65
N PRO A 496 -6.42 2.28 15.78
CA PRO A 496 -5.04 2.73 15.78
C PRO A 496 -4.11 1.56 15.45
N ARG A 497 -3.05 1.84 14.70
CA ARG A 497 -2.11 0.82 14.22
C ARG A 497 -0.73 0.95 14.87
N PHE A 498 -0.01 -0.16 14.92
CA PHE A 498 1.40 -0.20 15.30
C PHE A 498 2.23 -0.91 14.23
N HIS A 499 3.55 -0.86 14.35
CA HIS A 499 4.45 -1.42 13.36
C HIS A 499 5.81 -1.76 13.96
N HIS A 500 6.35 -2.93 13.61
CA HIS A 500 7.77 -3.26 13.77
C HIS A 500 8.31 -3.83 12.47
N GLN A 501 9.48 -3.36 12.03
CA GLN A 501 10.15 -3.83 10.81
C GLN A 501 11.54 -4.37 11.10
N TRP A 502 11.69 -4.96 12.29
CA TRP A 502 12.93 -5.47 12.83
C TRP A 502 13.97 -4.40 13.16
N LEU A 503 14.36 -3.55 12.21
CA LEU A 503 15.19 -2.38 12.47
C LEU A 503 14.54 -1.12 11.89
N PRO A 504 14.57 0.03 12.61
CA PRO A 504 15.14 0.23 13.95
C PRO A 504 14.35 -0.59 14.99
N ASP A 505 15.01 -0.99 16.10
CA ASP A 505 14.40 -1.86 17.11
C ASP A 505 13.45 -1.06 18.03
N VAL A 506 12.34 -0.63 17.45
CA VAL A 506 11.31 0.19 18.05
C VAL A 506 9.95 -0.22 17.51
N ILE A 507 8.94 -0.26 18.38
CA ILE A 507 7.55 -0.36 17.94
C ILE A 507 7.07 1.06 17.64
N LYS A 508 6.77 1.31 16.37
CA LYS A 508 6.10 2.54 15.96
C LYS A 508 4.61 2.42 16.24
N MET A 509 4.02 3.44 16.83
CA MET A 509 2.60 3.47 17.16
C MET A 509 1.99 4.78 16.70
N GLU A 510 0.77 4.72 16.18
CA GLU A 510 0.01 5.94 15.97
C GLU A 510 -0.19 6.70 17.29
N PRO A 511 -0.09 8.04 17.29
CA PRO A 511 -0.01 8.83 18.53
C PRO A 511 -1.35 8.89 19.28
N ILE A 512 -2.44 8.48 18.64
CA ILE A 512 -3.78 8.48 19.20
C ILE A 512 -4.30 7.04 19.17
N GLY A 513 -4.83 6.57 20.30
CA GLY A 513 -5.54 5.29 20.39
C GLY A 513 -4.84 4.21 21.23
N PHE A 514 -3.59 4.45 21.65
CA PHE A 514 -2.88 3.63 22.64
C PHE A 514 -2.73 4.39 23.97
N SER A 515 -2.99 3.72 25.08
CA SER A 515 -2.94 4.31 26.44
C SER A 515 -1.50 4.38 26.97
N ASP A 516 -1.21 5.34 27.83
CA ASP A 516 0.09 5.45 28.51
C ASP A 516 0.39 4.21 29.37
N GLU A 517 -0.64 3.57 29.95
CA GLU A 517 -0.49 2.31 30.68
C GLU A 517 0.05 1.19 29.79
N LEU A 518 -0.49 1.04 28.58
CA LEU A 518 -0.01 0.08 27.58
C LEU A 518 1.45 0.36 27.19
N HIS A 519 1.81 1.62 26.96
CA HIS A 519 3.20 2.00 26.68
C HIS A 519 4.13 1.59 27.83
N ALA A 520 3.72 1.83 29.08
CA ALA A 520 4.50 1.46 30.26
C ALA A 520 4.64 -0.06 30.41
N GLU A 521 3.57 -0.82 30.12
CA GLU A 521 3.58 -2.29 30.15
C GLU A 521 4.56 -2.87 29.11
N LEU A 522 4.51 -2.39 27.86
CA LEU A 522 5.43 -2.80 26.81
C LEU A 522 6.89 -2.40 27.12
N THR A 523 7.10 -1.18 27.61
CA THR A 523 8.43 -0.71 28.01
C THR A 523 9.04 -1.58 29.12
N LYS A 524 8.23 -1.99 30.10
CA LYS A 524 8.66 -2.89 31.18
C LYS A 524 9.12 -4.26 30.67
N LEU A 525 8.58 -4.72 29.54
CA LEU A 525 8.95 -5.96 28.88
C LEU A 525 10.18 -5.81 27.97
N GLY A 526 10.70 -4.59 27.81
CA GLY A 526 11.93 -4.30 27.06
C GLY A 526 11.70 -3.79 25.63
N TYR A 527 10.47 -3.43 25.25
CA TYR A 527 10.22 -2.78 23.97
C TYR A 527 10.48 -1.28 24.05
N THR A 528 11.13 -0.73 23.02
CA THR A 528 11.18 0.72 22.79
C THR A 528 9.95 1.12 22.00
N ILE A 529 9.28 2.21 22.39
CA ILE A 529 8.09 2.72 21.71
C ILE A 529 8.40 4.08 21.09
N ASP A 530 8.03 4.27 19.82
CA ASP A 530 7.99 5.57 19.17
C ASP A 530 6.52 5.90 18.81
N ALA A 531 5.97 6.86 19.53
CA ALA A 531 4.64 7.42 19.30
C ALA A 531 4.71 8.93 19.03
N THR A 532 5.85 9.42 18.53
CA THR A 532 6.11 10.86 18.36
C THR A 532 5.69 11.38 16.98
N ASN A 533 5.28 12.66 16.89
CA ASN A 533 4.82 13.40 15.69
C ASN A 533 4.12 12.61 14.58
N SER A 534 2.79 12.48 14.70
CA SER A 534 1.84 12.06 13.64
C SER A 534 2.32 11.02 12.61
N PRO A 535 2.84 9.84 13.01
CA PRO A 535 2.97 8.72 12.09
C PRO A 535 1.57 8.33 11.63
N VAL A 536 1.29 8.48 10.34
CA VAL A 536 0.08 7.93 9.73
C VAL A 536 0.47 6.55 9.23
N ILE A 537 0.12 5.51 9.98
CA ILE A 537 0.48 4.13 9.62
C ILE A 537 -0.57 3.63 8.63
N GLY A 538 -0.24 3.79 7.35
CA GLY A 538 -1.11 3.42 6.24
C GLY A 538 -2.34 4.30 6.05
N LYS A 539 -3.00 4.09 4.91
CA LYS A 539 -4.28 4.69 4.51
C LYS A 539 -5.08 3.60 3.80
N VAL A 540 -5.65 2.72 4.61
CA VAL A 540 -6.23 1.46 4.13
C VAL A 540 -7.49 1.72 3.31
N GLU A 541 -7.57 1.10 2.14
CA GLU A 541 -8.80 1.00 1.38
C GLU A 541 -9.22 -0.47 1.38
N GLY A 542 -10.43 -0.73 1.90
CA GLY A 542 -10.92 -2.09 2.11
C GLY A 542 -12.37 -2.25 1.66
N ILE A 543 -12.69 -3.46 1.19
CA ILE A 543 -14.07 -3.89 0.89
C ILE A 543 -14.29 -5.21 1.61
N LEU A 544 -15.33 -5.27 2.45
CA LEU A 544 -15.78 -6.49 3.14
C LEU A 544 -17.11 -6.96 2.54
N VAL A 545 -17.21 -8.25 2.23
CA VAL A 545 -18.47 -8.88 1.85
C VAL A 545 -19.21 -9.28 3.13
N LEU A 546 -20.35 -8.64 3.36
CA LEU A 546 -21.19 -8.88 4.53
C LEU A 546 -21.95 -10.21 4.43
N PRO A 547 -22.45 -10.77 5.56
CA PRO A 547 -23.20 -12.03 5.55
C PRO A 547 -24.45 -12.05 4.66
N ASP A 548 -25.04 -10.88 4.38
CA ASP A 548 -26.18 -10.73 3.47
C ASP A 548 -25.77 -10.58 1.99
N GLY A 549 -24.48 -10.63 1.69
CA GLY A 549 -23.90 -10.51 0.35
C GLY A 549 -23.63 -9.07 -0.09
N LYS A 550 -23.98 -8.06 0.71
CA LYS A 550 -23.67 -6.65 0.41
C LYS A 550 -22.20 -6.34 0.63
N LEU A 551 -21.75 -5.23 0.05
CA LEU A 551 -20.37 -4.78 0.13
C LEU A 551 -20.28 -3.60 1.10
N GLU A 552 -19.48 -3.73 2.15
CA GLU A 552 -19.08 -2.62 3.01
C GLU A 552 -17.72 -2.09 2.57
N GLY A 553 -17.69 -0.85 2.07
CA GLY A 553 -16.46 -0.13 1.74
C GLY A 553 -15.98 0.68 2.94
N GLY A 554 -14.73 0.46 3.34
CA GLY A 554 -14.04 1.24 4.35
C GLY A 554 -12.91 2.04 3.72
N ALA A 555 -12.93 3.36 3.94
CA ALA A 555 -11.91 4.29 3.45
C ALA A 555 -11.22 4.97 4.64
N ASP A 556 -9.91 5.15 4.59
CA ASP A 556 -9.16 5.62 5.76
C ASP A 556 -9.40 7.11 6.06
N PRO A 557 -9.91 7.48 7.25
CA PRO A 557 -10.15 8.88 7.59
C PRO A 557 -8.86 9.71 7.71
N ARG A 558 -7.69 9.05 7.79
CA ARG A 558 -6.37 9.72 7.78
C ARG A 558 -6.06 10.32 6.41
N GLY A 559 -6.67 9.83 5.33
CA GLY A 559 -6.56 10.34 3.96
C GLY A 559 -7.72 11.25 3.50
N ASP A 560 -7.79 11.53 2.20
CA ASP A 560 -8.97 12.19 1.57
C ASP A 560 -9.87 11.11 0.91
N ASP A 561 -9.79 9.92 1.49
CA ASP A 561 -10.14 8.65 0.89
C ASP A 561 -11.65 8.45 0.88
N LYS A 562 -12.15 7.69 -0.09
CA LYS A 562 -13.60 7.55 -0.27
C LYS A 562 -14.01 6.20 -0.87
N ALA A 563 -14.99 5.57 -0.22
CA ALA A 563 -15.76 4.46 -0.76
C ALA A 563 -16.98 4.96 -1.55
N VAL A 564 -17.20 4.43 -2.74
CA VAL A 564 -18.36 4.71 -3.60
C VAL A 564 -18.85 3.39 -4.22
N GLY A 565 -20.14 3.10 -4.10
CA GLY A 565 -20.77 1.91 -4.66
C GLY A 565 -22.22 2.14 -5.08
N PHE A 566 -22.84 1.16 -5.72
CA PHE A 566 -24.25 1.21 -6.16
C PHE A 566 -24.98 -0.13 -6.09
#